data_AF-A0A960NKP0-F1
#
_entry.id   AF-A0A960NKP0-F1
#
_cell.length_a   1.000
_cell.length_b   1.000
_cell.length_c   1.000
_cell.angle_alpha   90.00
_cell.angle_beta   90.00
_cell.angle_gamma   90.00
#
_symmetry.space_group_name_H-M   'P 1'
#
loop_
_entity.id
_entity.type
_entity.pdbx_description
1 polymer ?
#
loop_
_entity_poly.entity_id
_entity_poly.type
_entity_poly.pdbx_seq_one_letter_code
_entity_poly.pdbx_strand_id
1 'polypeptide(L)'
;PYQKISDNGVVTGFSPAGEVDGVRFPRVKSVFGKGTGRDSLDENFWTGFRSLRQDEVRDLAKAIVDEIRKRGPFLTLGDFVNRRLESGEFGEKGVLQAALDRTINKDLDGDFGLEAGHPKLPSKSSQGAGFPGQLLQGDVLQALSPYMTVRSDTFTIRTYGESRDSGSGKVLSRAWCEATVQRFPDPVESRATTKDRLADLIEPESRFGRTFRITSFRWLSPEEI
;
A
#
# COMPACT_ATOMS: atom_id res chain seq x y z
N PRO A 1 11.06 -14.73 -2.41
CA PRO A 1 10.84 -14.51 -3.86
C PRO A 1 9.62 -13.61 -4.08
N TYR A 2 9.79 -12.44 -4.70
CA TYR A 2 8.68 -11.51 -4.94
C TYR A 2 8.57 -11.22 -6.44
N GLN A 3 7.34 -11.01 -6.88
CA GLN A 3 7.04 -10.49 -8.20
C GLN A 3 7.33 -8.98 -8.18
N LYS A 4 8.20 -8.54 -9.09
CA LYS A 4 8.44 -7.13 -9.41
C LYS A 4 7.55 -6.75 -10.58
N ILE A 5 7.25 -5.47 -10.73
CA ILE A 5 6.59 -4.96 -11.92
C ILE A 5 7.61 -4.09 -12.64
N SER A 6 7.82 -4.37 -13.92
CA SER A 6 8.60 -3.51 -14.81
C SER A 6 7.82 -2.25 -15.16
N ASP A 7 8.51 -1.25 -15.68
CA ASP A 7 7.95 0.06 -16.04
C ASP A 7 6.76 -0.03 -17.01
N ASN A 8 6.67 -1.11 -17.79
CA ASN A 8 5.59 -1.37 -18.74
C ASN A 8 4.39 -2.12 -18.11
N GLY A 9 4.35 -2.26 -16.79
CA GLY A 9 3.29 -2.96 -16.08
C GLY A 9 3.37 -4.49 -16.18
N VAL A 10 4.45 -5.04 -16.78
CA VAL A 10 4.68 -6.48 -16.90
C VAL A 10 5.28 -7.00 -15.60
N VAL A 11 4.68 -8.06 -15.06
CA VAL A 11 5.17 -8.76 -13.88
C VAL A 11 6.45 -9.51 -14.23
N THR A 12 7.53 -9.18 -13.54
CA THR A 12 8.87 -9.77 -13.65
C THR A 12 9.26 -10.39 -12.30
N GLY A 13 10.25 -11.28 -12.28
CA GLY A 13 10.66 -11.95 -11.03
C GLY A 13 10.01 -13.32 -10.85
N PHE A 14 9.71 -13.72 -9.62
CA PHE A 14 9.30 -15.10 -9.33
C PHE A 14 7.91 -15.43 -9.89
N SER A 15 7.84 -16.25 -10.94
CA SER A 15 6.62 -16.98 -11.29
C SER A 15 6.55 -18.24 -10.43
N PRO A 16 5.44 -18.46 -9.70
CA PRO A 16 5.20 -19.74 -9.02
C PRO A 16 5.31 -20.90 -10.01
N ALA A 17 5.83 -22.04 -9.56
CA ALA A 17 5.84 -23.25 -10.39
C ALA A 17 4.39 -23.75 -10.59
N GLY A 18 4.02 -24.01 -11.85
CA GLY A 18 2.67 -24.40 -12.28
C GLY A 18 1.82 -23.23 -12.79
N GLU A 19 0.72 -23.52 -13.49
CA GLU A 19 -0.31 -22.56 -13.92
C GLU A 19 -1.09 -22.02 -12.71
N VAL A 20 -0.40 -21.36 -11.79
CA VAL A 20 -1.03 -20.69 -10.66
C VAL A 20 -1.50 -19.32 -11.14
N ASP A 21 -2.77 -19.25 -11.52
CA ASP A 21 -3.41 -17.98 -11.88
C ASP A 21 -3.84 -17.21 -10.61
N GLY A 22 -3.31 -15.99 -10.45
CA GLY A 22 -3.69 -15.05 -9.39
C GLY A 22 -3.03 -15.23 -8.00
N VAL A 23 -3.24 -14.21 -7.17
CA VAL A 23 -2.82 -14.13 -5.76
C VAL A 23 -3.90 -14.74 -4.87
N ARG A 24 -3.52 -15.74 -4.09
CA ARG A 24 -4.46 -16.55 -3.28
C ARG A 24 -4.58 -16.03 -1.86
N PHE A 25 -5.80 -15.97 -1.34
CA PHE A 25 -6.11 -15.57 0.04
C PHE A 25 -6.90 -16.67 0.76
N PRO A 26 -6.24 -17.75 1.21
CA PRO A 26 -6.88 -18.81 1.98
C PRO A 26 -7.02 -18.42 3.46
N ARG A 27 -8.22 -18.58 4.05
CA ARG A 27 -8.42 -18.42 5.51
C ARG A 27 -8.17 -19.69 6.31
N VAL A 28 -8.33 -20.84 5.69
CA VAL A 28 -8.19 -22.15 6.32
C VAL A 28 -6.90 -22.81 5.90
N LYS A 29 -6.26 -23.52 6.84
CA LYS A 29 -5.00 -24.23 6.60
C LYS A 29 -5.15 -25.32 5.52
N SER A 30 -6.32 -25.96 5.49
CA SER A 30 -6.71 -26.95 4.48
C SER A 30 -7.88 -26.39 3.72
N VAL A 31 -7.65 -25.95 2.48
CA VAL A 31 -8.72 -25.42 1.65
C VAL A 31 -9.44 -26.56 0.95
N PHE A 32 -10.75 -26.58 1.06
CA PHE A 32 -11.60 -27.57 0.41
C PHE A 32 -12.26 -26.89 -0.80
N GLY A 33 -11.61 -26.90 -1.97
CA GLY A 33 -12.18 -26.30 -3.18
C GLY A 33 -11.15 -25.64 -4.09
N LYS A 34 -11.64 -24.95 -5.11
CA LYS A 34 -10.82 -24.18 -6.07
C LYS A 34 -10.84 -22.69 -5.73
N GLY A 35 -9.93 -21.94 -6.35
CA GLY A 35 -9.91 -20.49 -6.22
C GLY A 35 -11.12 -19.88 -6.91
N THR A 36 -11.86 -19.03 -6.21
CA THR A 36 -12.97 -18.25 -6.78
C THR A 36 -12.45 -16.95 -7.36
N GLY A 37 -12.90 -16.65 -8.58
CA GLY A 37 -12.65 -15.40 -9.26
C GLY A 37 -13.78 -14.39 -9.01
N ARG A 38 -13.74 -13.30 -9.77
CA ARG A 38 -14.66 -12.17 -9.59
C ARG A 38 -16.14 -12.51 -9.71
N ASP A 39 -16.48 -13.38 -10.66
CA ASP A 39 -17.86 -13.57 -11.12
C ASP A 39 -18.44 -14.96 -10.77
N SER A 40 -17.70 -15.78 -10.02
CA SER A 40 -18.11 -17.14 -9.65
C SER A 40 -18.68 -17.18 -8.24
N LEU A 41 -19.99 -17.01 -8.13
CA LEU A 41 -20.78 -17.18 -6.91
C LEU A 41 -21.22 -18.66 -6.75
N ASP A 42 -20.26 -19.58 -6.87
CA ASP A 42 -20.49 -21.03 -6.79
C ASP A 42 -20.25 -21.59 -5.38
N GLU A 43 -20.33 -22.92 -5.21
CA GLU A 43 -20.05 -23.58 -3.93
C GLU A 43 -18.66 -23.22 -3.35
N ASN A 44 -17.68 -22.92 -4.22
CA ASN A 44 -16.35 -22.53 -3.79
C ASN A 44 -16.31 -21.16 -3.11
N PHE A 45 -17.36 -20.32 -3.22
CA PHE A 45 -17.48 -19.09 -2.41
C PHE A 45 -17.51 -19.41 -0.90
N TRP A 46 -18.12 -20.55 -0.54
CA TRP A 46 -18.34 -20.97 0.84
C TRP A 46 -17.21 -21.85 1.37
N THR A 47 -16.62 -22.69 0.53
CA THR A 47 -15.67 -23.74 0.93
C THR A 47 -14.24 -23.50 0.44
N GLY A 48 -14.08 -22.73 -0.64
CA GLY A 48 -12.81 -22.48 -1.32
C GLY A 48 -12.04 -21.28 -0.76
N PHE A 49 -11.46 -20.49 -1.65
CA PHE A 49 -10.67 -19.29 -1.32
C PHE A 49 -10.75 -18.27 -2.43
N ARG A 50 -10.59 -16.98 -2.10
CA ARG A 50 -10.49 -15.94 -3.14
C ARG A 50 -9.12 -15.97 -3.83
N SER A 51 -9.11 -15.97 -5.16
CA SER A 51 -7.91 -15.74 -5.97
C SER A 51 -8.06 -14.45 -6.76
N LEU A 52 -7.14 -13.50 -6.58
CA LEU A 52 -7.17 -12.21 -7.27
C LEU A 52 -6.26 -12.22 -8.49
N ARG A 53 -6.78 -11.76 -9.62
CA ARG A 53 -5.96 -11.50 -10.80
C ARG A 53 -5.09 -10.26 -10.60
N GLN A 54 -4.08 -10.09 -11.45
CA GLN A 54 -3.12 -8.99 -11.32
C GLN A 54 -3.76 -7.60 -11.49
N ASP A 55 -4.77 -7.46 -12.34
CA ASP A 55 -5.58 -6.25 -12.50
C ASP A 55 -6.35 -5.92 -11.21
N GLU A 56 -6.98 -6.93 -10.60
CA GLU A 56 -7.70 -6.76 -9.33
C GLU A 56 -6.77 -6.35 -8.19
N VAL A 57 -5.58 -6.95 -8.09
CA VAL A 57 -4.56 -6.55 -7.11
C VAL A 57 -4.13 -5.09 -7.32
N ARG A 58 -4.00 -4.66 -8.58
CA ARG A 58 -3.63 -3.28 -8.92
C ARG A 58 -4.73 -2.29 -8.56
N ASP A 59 -5.98 -2.64 -8.84
CA ASP A 59 -7.12 -1.79 -8.50
C ASP A 59 -7.31 -1.69 -6.98
N LEU A 60 -7.11 -2.79 -6.26
CA LEU A 60 -7.07 -2.78 -4.79
C LEU A 60 -5.95 -1.87 -4.27
N ALA A 61 -4.74 -1.95 -4.83
CA ALA A 61 -3.61 -1.10 -4.43
C ALA A 61 -3.91 0.39 -4.65
N LYS A 62 -4.50 0.77 -5.78
CA LYS A 62 -4.94 2.15 -6.06
C LYS A 62 -5.99 2.60 -5.04
N ALA A 63 -6.98 1.77 -4.76
CA ALA A 63 -8.03 2.09 -3.78
C ALA A 63 -7.48 2.26 -2.37
N ILE A 64 -6.48 1.48 -1.96
CA ILE A 64 -5.78 1.67 -0.67
C ILE A 64 -5.11 3.05 -0.64
N VAL A 65 -4.41 3.44 -1.70
CA VAL A 65 -3.77 4.77 -1.80
C VAL A 65 -4.80 5.90 -1.72
N ASP A 66 -5.95 5.74 -2.36
CA ASP A 66 -7.03 6.74 -2.31
C ASP A 66 -7.63 6.86 -0.90
N GLU A 67 -7.79 5.74 -0.17
CA GLU A 67 -8.22 5.77 1.24
C GLU A 67 -7.17 6.43 2.14
N ILE A 68 -5.88 6.17 1.92
CA ILE A 68 -4.78 6.83 2.64
C ILE A 68 -4.84 8.34 2.42
N ARG A 69 -5.04 8.80 1.19
CA ARG A 69 -5.14 10.23 0.87
C ARG A 69 -6.34 10.91 1.54
N LYS A 70 -7.49 10.22 1.58
CA LYS A 70 -8.72 10.76 2.19
C LYS A 70 -8.62 10.86 3.71
N ARG A 71 -8.02 9.87 4.35
CA ARG A 71 -7.94 9.77 5.82
C ARG A 71 -6.74 10.53 6.39
N GLY A 72 -5.70 10.74 5.60
CA GLY A 72 -4.48 11.45 6.00
C GLY A 72 -3.40 10.50 6.52
N PRO A 73 -2.28 11.06 7.02
CA PRO A 73 -1.19 10.25 7.55
C PRO A 73 -1.62 9.50 8.82
N PHE A 74 -1.13 8.27 8.97
CA PHE A 74 -1.42 7.43 10.13
C PHE A 74 -0.25 7.46 11.11
N LEU A 75 -0.56 7.63 12.40
CA LEU A 75 0.48 7.69 13.44
C LEU A 75 0.90 6.30 13.93
N THR A 76 0.01 5.32 13.81
CA THR A 76 0.24 3.94 14.28
C THR A 76 -0.36 2.93 13.32
N LEU A 77 0.04 1.67 13.45
CA LEU A 77 -0.60 0.58 12.70
C LEU A 77 -2.08 0.44 13.06
N GLY A 78 -2.45 0.67 14.33
CA GLY A 78 -3.85 0.64 14.76
C GLY A 78 -4.69 1.71 14.08
N ASP A 79 -4.15 2.91 13.89
CA ASP A 79 -4.81 4.01 13.17
C ASP A 79 -5.00 3.70 11.66
N PHE A 80 -4.04 3.01 11.05
CA PHE A 80 -4.16 2.53 9.66
C PHE A 80 -5.21 1.43 9.49
N VAL A 81 -5.26 0.49 10.43
CA VAL A 81 -6.06 -0.74 10.31
C VAL A 81 -7.48 -0.58 10.87
N ASN A 82 -7.66 0.15 11.96
CA ASN A 82 -8.95 0.25 12.62
C ASN A 82 -9.81 1.36 12.00
N ARG A 83 -11.12 1.27 12.24
CA ARG A 83 -12.04 2.38 12.01
C ARG A 83 -11.73 3.52 12.98
N ARG A 84 -12.06 4.74 12.59
CA ARG A 84 -12.01 5.89 13.51
C ARG A 84 -13.19 5.83 14.47
N LEU A 85 -13.04 6.42 15.65
CA LEU A 85 -14.13 6.51 16.64
C LEU A 85 -14.92 7.80 16.43
N GLU A 86 -15.39 8.00 15.20
CA GLU A 86 -16.16 9.18 14.78
C GLU A 86 -17.41 8.76 14.02
N SER A 87 -18.36 9.70 13.87
CA SER A 87 -19.54 9.48 13.04
C SER A 87 -19.17 9.69 11.57
N GLY A 88 -19.70 8.85 10.66
CA GLY A 88 -19.50 8.95 9.22
C GLY A 88 -18.71 7.78 8.63
N GLU A 89 -18.33 7.91 7.36
CA GLU A 89 -17.76 6.82 6.55
C GLU A 89 -16.48 6.22 7.15
N PHE A 90 -15.61 7.05 7.75
CA PHE A 90 -14.37 6.59 8.39
C PHE A 90 -14.60 5.88 9.72
N GLY A 91 -15.77 6.07 10.30
CA GLY A 91 -16.22 5.44 11.54
C GLY A 91 -16.72 4.01 11.37
N GLU A 92 -17.07 3.62 10.14
CA GLU A 92 -17.64 2.31 9.83
C GLU A 92 -16.57 1.23 9.70
N LYS A 93 -15.43 1.57 9.09
CA LYS A 93 -14.38 0.61 8.73
C LYS A 93 -13.00 1.25 8.54
N GLY A 94 -11.97 0.42 8.67
CA GLY A 94 -10.57 0.81 8.44
C GLY A 94 -10.23 0.99 6.96
N VAL A 95 -9.00 1.42 6.68
CA VAL A 95 -8.49 1.73 5.32
C VAL A 95 -8.63 0.52 4.39
N LEU A 96 -8.14 -0.63 4.85
CA LEU A 96 -8.06 -1.84 4.03
C LEU A 96 -9.44 -2.39 3.71
N GLN A 97 -10.34 -2.45 4.70
CA GLN A 97 -11.71 -2.91 4.46
C GLN A 97 -12.47 -1.95 3.53
N ALA A 98 -12.30 -0.64 3.70
CA ALA A 98 -12.90 0.35 2.80
C ALA A 98 -12.44 0.17 1.34
N ALA A 99 -11.13 -0.07 1.13
CA ALA A 99 -10.59 -0.32 -0.20
C ALA A 99 -11.11 -1.61 -0.82
N LEU A 100 -11.18 -2.71 -0.05
CA LEU A 100 -11.74 -3.99 -0.48
C LEU A 100 -13.20 -3.85 -0.91
N ASP A 101 -14.02 -3.15 -0.11
CA ASP A 101 -15.45 -2.98 -0.39
C ASP A 101 -15.70 -2.11 -1.62
N ARG A 102 -14.82 -1.16 -1.95
CA ARG A 102 -14.92 -0.37 -3.18
C ARG A 102 -14.46 -1.12 -4.44
N THR A 103 -13.70 -2.21 -4.28
CA THR A 103 -13.04 -2.90 -5.39
C THR A 103 -13.44 -4.36 -5.48
N ILE A 104 -12.83 -5.21 -4.66
CA ILE A 104 -12.95 -6.67 -4.74
C ILE A 104 -14.33 -7.15 -4.30
N ASN A 105 -14.87 -6.59 -3.20
CA ASN A 105 -16.13 -7.04 -2.63
C ASN A 105 -17.36 -6.32 -3.18
N LYS A 106 -17.19 -5.27 -4.00
CA LYS A 106 -18.27 -4.36 -4.41
C LYS A 106 -19.44 -5.07 -5.12
N ASP A 107 -19.13 -6.15 -5.84
CA ASP A 107 -20.06 -6.90 -6.67
C ASP A 107 -20.60 -8.16 -5.94
N LEU A 108 -20.16 -8.42 -4.69
CA LEU A 108 -20.54 -9.60 -3.91
C LEU A 108 -21.90 -9.44 -3.22
N ASP A 109 -22.32 -8.20 -2.96
CA ASP A 109 -23.53 -7.88 -2.20
C ASP A 109 -24.82 -7.93 -3.03
N GLY A 110 -24.72 -8.06 -4.37
CA GLY A 110 -25.87 -7.96 -5.28
C GLY A 110 -26.75 -9.22 -5.39
N ASP A 111 -26.16 -10.39 -5.17
CA ASP A 111 -26.84 -11.70 -5.32
C ASP A 111 -26.76 -12.57 -4.06
N PHE A 112 -25.88 -12.23 -3.11
CA PHE A 112 -25.77 -12.89 -1.82
C PHE A 112 -26.41 -12.05 -0.72
N GLY A 113 -27.65 -12.40 -0.39
CA GLY A 113 -28.20 -12.15 0.94
C GLY A 113 -29.07 -10.90 1.07
N LEU A 114 -30.16 -11.10 1.79
CA LEU A 114 -30.93 -10.04 2.44
C LEU A 114 -30.01 -9.25 3.39
N GLU A 115 -30.36 -7.99 3.73
CA GLU A 115 -29.60 -7.25 4.76
C GLU A 115 -29.45 -8.09 6.03
N ALA A 116 -28.28 -8.02 6.66
CA ALA A 116 -27.98 -8.82 7.83
C ALA A 116 -28.86 -8.45 9.04
N GLY A 117 -29.83 -9.31 9.37
CA GLY A 117 -30.68 -9.14 10.56
C GLY A 117 -29.93 -9.43 11.86
N HIS A 118 -29.10 -10.48 11.86
CA HIS A 118 -28.27 -10.91 13.01
C HIS A 118 -27.02 -11.69 12.55
N PRO A 119 -25.83 -11.49 13.16
CA PRO A 119 -25.51 -10.39 14.08
C PRO A 119 -25.70 -9.03 13.38
N LYS A 120 -25.90 -7.95 14.17
CA LYS A 120 -26.00 -6.60 13.60
C LYS A 120 -24.65 -6.25 12.95
N LEU A 121 -24.58 -6.40 11.63
CA LEU A 121 -23.45 -5.94 10.85
C LEU A 121 -23.55 -4.43 10.61
N PRO A 122 -22.45 -3.74 10.25
CA PRO A 122 -22.51 -2.37 9.76
C PRO A 122 -23.53 -2.26 8.60
N SER A 123 -24.20 -1.11 8.49
CA SER A 123 -25.20 -0.87 7.45
C SER A 123 -24.65 -1.21 6.06
N LYS A 124 -25.46 -1.86 5.20
CA LYS A 124 -25.09 -2.37 3.86
C LYS A 124 -24.10 -3.55 3.83
N SER A 125 -23.91 -4.26 4.94
CA SER A 125 -23.14 -5.52 4.91
C SER A 125 -24.03 -6.68 4.49
N SER A 126 -23.57 -7.48 3.53
CA SER A 126 -24.21 -8.75 3.15
C SER A 126 -24.14 -9.78 4.29
N GLN A 127 -25.13 -10.67 4.36
CA GLN A 127 -25.07 -11.92 5.16
C GLN A 127 -23.89 -12.82 4.76
N GLY A 128 -23.35 -12.62 3.56
CA GLY A 128 -22.14 -13.25 3.04
C GLY A 128 -20.83 -12.77 3.71
N ALA A 129 -20.91 -11.72 4.54
CA ALA A 129 -19.78 -11.14 5.26
C ALA A 129 -18.99 -12.19 6.04
N GLY A 130 -17.76 -12.44 5.59
CA GLY A 130 -16.82 -13.32 6.27
C GLY A 130 -16.81 -14.77 5.79
N PHE A 131 -17.51 -15.11 4.70
CA PHE A 131 -17.23 -16.35 3.97
C PHE A 131 -15.93 -16.29 3.17
N PRO A 132 -15.27 -17.43 2.89
CA PRO A 132 -13.96 -17.46 2.24
C PRO A 132 -13.87 -16.70 0.90
N GLY A 133 -14.99 -16.56 0.18
CA GLY A 133 -15.06 -15.80 -1.07
C GLY A 133 -15.06 -14.28 -0.91
N GLN A 134 -15.44 -13.73 0.24
CA GLN A 134 -15.45 -12.28 0.49
C GLN A 134 -14.23 -11.86 1.30
N LEU A 135 -13.29 -11.12 0.71
CA LEU A 135 -12.05 -10.74 1.40
C LEU A 135 -12.30 -9.77 2.56
N LEU A 136 -11.65 -10.05 3.68
CA LEU A 136 -11.62 -9.18 4.85
C LEU A 136 -10.25 -8.52 4.98
N GLN A 137 -10.19 -7.39 5.69
CA GLN A 137 -8.90 -6.75 5.97
C GLN A 137 -7.89 -7.69 6.65
N GLY A 138 -8.39 -8.64 7.45
CA GLY A 138 -7.58 -9.66 8.11
C GLY A 138 -6.82 -10.54 7.13
N ASP A 139 -7.41 -10.87 5.97
CA ASP A 139 -6.79 -11.72 4.95
C ASP A 139 -5.59 -11.01 4.30
N VAL A 140 -5.76 -9.72 4.00
CA VAL A 140 -4.70 -8.87 3.47
C VAL A 140 -3.58 -8.69 4.51
N LEU A 141 -3.95 -8.43 5.77
CA LEU A 141 -3.00 -8.28 6.86
C LEU A 141 -2.24 -9.58 7.13
N GLN A 142 -2.88 -10.74 7.05
CA GLN A 142 -2.21 -12.02 7.23
C GLN A 142 -1.15 -12.26 6.16
N ALA A 143 -1.46 -11.93 4.90
CA ALA A 143 -0.51 -12.04 3.80
C ALA A 143 0.66 -11.05 3.91
N LEU A 144 0.40 -9.83 4.39
CA LEU A 144 1.41 -8.77 4.50
C LEU A 144 2.20 -8.81 5.81
N SER A 145 1.65 -9.41 6.87
CA SER A 145 2.17 -9.40 8.24
C SER A 145 3.69 -9.64 8.34
N PRO A 146 4.29 -10.65 7.65
CA PRO A 146 5.73 -10.89 7.73
C PRO A 146 6.61 -9.73 7.21
N TYR A 147 6.05 -8.80 6.44
CA TYR A 147 6.74 -7.69 5.80
C TYR A 147 6.31 -6.33 6.35
N MET A 148 5.32 -6.27 7.26
CA MET A 148 4.83 -5.02 7.81
C MET A 148 5.77 -4.47 8.88
N THR A 149 6.27 -3.26 8.66
CA THR A 149 7.07 -2.51 9.64
C THR A 149 6.50 -1.11 9.82
N VAL A 150 6.48 -0.63 11.07
CA VAL A 150 6.07 0.75 11.43
C VAL A 150 7.14 1.79 11.07
N ARG A 151 8.30 1.34 10.60
CA ARG A 151 9.46 2.18 10.30
C ARG A 151 10.07 1.75 8.98
N SER A 152 10.24 2.71 8.07
CA SER A 152 11.16 2.57 6.94
C SER A 152 12.48 3.28 7.25
N ASP A 153 13.57 2.66 6.82
CA ASP A 153 14.89 3.28 6.78
C ASP A 153 15.36 3.48 5.33
N THR A 154 14.52 3.18 4.33
CA THR A 154 14.81 3.41 2.90
C THR A 154 13.68 4.20 2.25
N PHE A 155 14.02 5.26 1.54
CA PHE A 155 13.09 6.23 0.98
C PHE A 155 13.40 6.41 -0.50
N THR A 156 12.38 6.43 -1.35
CA THR A 156 12.51 6.87 -2.74
C THR A 156 12.03 8.31 -2.81
N ILE A 157 12.93 9.22 -3.17
CA ILE A 157 12.67 10.65 -3.29
C ILE A 157 12.63 10.99 -4.78
N ARG A 158 11.50 11.48 -5.27
CA ARG A 158 11.37 12.04 -6.62
C ARG A 158 11.35 13.55 -6.52
N THR A 159 12.12 14.21 -7.39
CA THR A 159 12.20 15.67 -7.42
C THR A 159 11.95 16.20 -8.82
N TYR A 160 11.42 17.41 -8.89
CA TYR A 160 11.21 18.20 -10.09
C TYR A 160 11.96 19.51 -9.96
N GLY A 161 12.74 19.85 -10.98
CA GLY A 161 13.40 21.15 -11.10
C GLY A 161 13.03 21.82 -12.42
N GLU A 162 12.80 23.12 -12.38
CA GLU A 162 12.59 23.93 -13.58
C GLU A 162 13.48 25.18 -13.56
N SER A 163 14.00 25.54 -14.73
CA SER A 163 14.66 26.83 -14.95
C SER A 163 13.69 27.78 -15.64
N ARG A 164 13.63 29.03 -15.18
CA ARG A 164 12.75 30.07 -15.71
C ARG A 164 13.57 31.26 -16.19
N ASP A 165 13.14 31.84 -17.30
CA ASP A 165 13.67 33.11 -17.79
C ASP A 165 13.34 34.24 -16.81
N SER A 166 14.34 35.07 -16.46
CA SER A 166 14.24 36.06 -15.41
C SER A 166 13.33 37.25 -15.73
N GLY A 167 13.07 37.51 -17.03
CA GLY A 167 12.20 38.60 -17.47
C GLY A 167 10.76 38.17 -17.74
N SER A 168 10.58 37.04 -18.42
CA SER A 168 9.26 36.56 -18.88
C SER A 168 8.61 35.52 -17.96
N GLY A 169 9.37 34.92 -17.03
CA GLY A 169 8.91 33.81 -16.18
C GLY A 169 8.65 32.51 -16.95
N LYS A 170 8.96 32.47 -18.24
CA LYS A 170 8.79 31.29 -19.11
C LYS A 170 9.72 30.17 -18.66
N VAL A 171 9.18 28.97 -18.52
CA VAL A 171 9.99 27.77 -18.23
C VAL A 171 10.85 27.44 -19.44
N LEU A 172 12.17 27.43 -19.24
CA LEU A 172 13.19 27.15 -20.25
C LEU A 172 13.54 25.67 -20.30
N SER A 173 13.67 25.04 -19.13
CA SER A 173 14.02 23.62 -19.01
C SER A 173 13.36 23.01 -17.79
N ARG A 174 13.17 21.69 -17.86
CA ARG A 174 12.64 20.84 -16.80
C ARG A 174 13.53 19.63 -16.63
N ALA A 175 13.74 19.20 -15.40
CA ALA A 175 14.46 17.98 -15.08
C ALA A 175 13.75 17.27 -13.93
N TRP A 176 13.77 15.94 -13.99
CA TRP A 176 13.23 15.08 -12.96
C TRP A 176 14.28 14.05 -12.56
N CYS A 177 14.40 13.76 -11.28
CA CYS A 177 15.26 12.69 -10.82
C CYS A 177 14.63 11.92 -9.66
N GLU A 178 15.05 10.66 -9.55
CA GLU A 178 14.70 9.75 -8.48
C GLU A 178 15.97 9.34 -7.75
N ALA A 179 15.97 9.49 -6.42
CA ALA A 179 17.04 9.04 -5.55
C ALA A 179 16.48 8.05 -4.53
N THR A 180 17.12 6.90 -4.39
CA THR A 180 16.88 6.00 -3.24
C THR A 180 17.85 6.37 -2.14
N VAL A 181 17.33 6.77 -0.99
CA VAL A 181 18.09 7.21 0.17
C VAL A 181 17.84 6.26 1.32
N GLN A 182 18.92 5.75 1.93
CA GLN A 182 18.83 4.86 3.08
C GLN A 182 19.46 5.50 4.31
N ARG A 183 18.77 5.40 5.45
CA ARG A 183 19.27 5.78 6.77
C ARG A 183 20.10 4.63 7.34
N PHE A 184 21.35 4.93 7.67
CA PHE A 184 22.28 4.01 8.30
C PHE A 184 22.38 4.24 9.81
N PRO A 185 22.78 3.22 10.60
CA PRO A 185 23.07 3.39 12.00
C PRO A 185 24.29 4.30 12.26
N ASP A 186 25.17 4.49 11.28
CA ASP A 186 26.39 5.28 11.48
C ASP A 186 26.07 6.75 11.80
N PRO A 187 26.70 7.36 12.83
CA PRO A 187 26.54 8.77 13.11
C PRO A 187 27.13 9.63 11.99
N VAL A 188 26.64 10.86 11.87
CA VAL A 188 27.24 11.84 10.96
C VAL A 188 28.58 12.28 11.56
N GLU A 189 29.64 12.29 10.77
CA GLU A 189 30.95 12.79 11.23
C GLU A 189 30.86 14.30 11.47
N SER A 190 31.27 14.78 12.65
CA SER A 190 31.39 16.22 12.91
C SER A 190 32.50 16.80 12.03
N ARG A 191 32.17 17.86 11.28
CA ARG A 191 33.12 18.62 10.47
C ARG A 191 33.31 20.06 11.00
N ALA A 192 32.64 20.41 12.09
CA ALA A 192 32.67 21.75 12.65
C ALA A 192 33.88 21.96 13.57
N THR A 193 34.67 22.99 13.28
CA THR A 193 35.79 23.45 14.13
C THR A 193 35.37 24.48 15.18
N THR A 194 34.10 24.90 15.20
CA THR A 194 33.62 26.02 16.01
C THR A 194 32.24 25.72 16.60
N LYS A 195 32.08 25.97 17.91
CA LYS A 195 30.86 25.72 18.71
C LYS A 195 29.69 26.67 18.36
N ASP A 196 29.22 26.65 17.12
CA ASP A 196 27.98 27.31 16.73
C ASP A 196 26.80 26.36 16.95
N ARG A 197 25.83 26.75 17.78
CA ARG A 197 24.66 25.92 18.10
C ARG A 197 23.72 25.77 16.90
N LEU A 198 23.84 26.62 15.88
CA LEU A 198 23.14 26.46 14.61
C LEU A 198 23.84 25.48 13.67
N ALA A 199 25.16 25.26 13.82
CA ALA A 199 25.89 24.30 13.00
C ALA A 199 25.39 22.86 13.23
N ASP A 200 24.90 22.54 14.44
CA ASP A 200 24.30 21.25 14.79
C ASP A 200 23.06 20.87 13.94
N LEU A 201 22.37 21.85 13.31
CA LEU A 201 21.24 21.58 12.41
C LEU A 201 21.67 21.16 11.00
N ILE A 202 22.88 21.56 10.60
CA ILE A 202 23.44 21.32 9.26
C ILE A 202 24.45 20.16 9.31
N GLU A 203 25.21 20.08 10.39
CA GLU A 203 26.21 19.07 10.70
C GLU A 203 26.00 18.59 12.15
N PRO A 204 25.07 17.65 12.39
CA PRO A 204 24.76 17.21 13.74
C PRO A 204 25.99 16.53 14.36
N GLU A 205 26.58 17.14 15.39
CA GLU A 205 27.74 16.60 16.13
C GLU A 205 27.34 15.49 17.11
N SER A 206 26.05 15.23 17.20
CA SER A 206 25.43 14.33 18.15
C SER A 206 25.65 12.85 17.79
N ARG A 207 26.00 12.05 18.80
CA ARG A 207 25.99 10.56 18.75
C ARG A 207 24.64 9.96 18.34
N PHE A 208 23.59 10.78 18.29
CA PHE A 208 22.23 10.40 17.90
C PHE A 208 21.89 10.73 16.43
N GLY A 209 22.76 11.45 15.71
CA GLY A 209 22.62 11.65 14.25
C GLY A 209 22.69 10.32 13.51
N ARG A 210 21.95 10.17 12.41
CA ARG A 210 22.01 9.00 11.54
C ARG A 210 22.34 9.45 10.13
N THR A 211 23.34 8.83 9.53
CA THR A 211 23.76 9.18 8.17
C THR A 211 22.72 8.70 7.17
N PHE A 212 22.36 9.56 6.23
CA PHE A 212 21.62 9.17 5.04
C PHE A 212 22.60 8.99 3.88
N ARG A 213 22.52 7.85 3.19
CA ARG A 213 23.32 7.58 1.99
C ARG A 213 22.39 7.43 0.81
N ILE A 214 22.73 8.08 -0.31
CA ILE A 214 22.07 7.82 -1.59
C ILE A 214 22.63 6.51 -2.12
N THR A 215 21.79 5.47 -2.20
CA THR A 215 22.18 4.15 -2.68
C THR A 215 21.96 3.99 -4.18
N SER A 216 21.03 4.78 -4.74
CA SER A 216 20.73 4.82 -6.17
C SER A 216 20.29 6.22 -6.57
N PHE A 217 20.68 6.65 -7.76
CA PHE A 217 20.24 7.89 -8.37
C PHE A 217 20.03 7.69 -9.86
N ARG A 218 18.92 8.20 -10.40
CA ARG A 218 18.66 8.22 -11.84
C ARG A 218 17.89 9.46 -12.25
N TRP A 219 18.12 9.91 -13.47
CA TRP A 219 17.27 10.90 -14.13
C TRP A 219 16.00 10.22 -14.65
N LEU A 220 14.87 10.93 -14.56
CA LEU A 220 13.57 10.46 -15.04
C LEU A 220 13.15 11.24 -16.29
N SER A 221 12.46 10.56 -17.20
CA SER A 221 11.73 11.22 -18.27
C SER A 221 10.39 11.79 -17.76
N PRO A 222 9.78 12.77 -18.47
CA PRO A 222 8.48 13.32 -18.11
C PRO A 222 7.36 12.25 -18.01
N GLU A 223 7.48 11.15 -18.75
CA GLU A 223 6.49 10.08 -18.82
C GLU A 223 6.53 9.12 -17.62
N GLU A 224 7.60 9.18 -16.81
CA GLU A 224 7.82 8.30 -15.64
C GLU A 224 7.25 8.87 -14.33
N ILE A 225 6.63 10.06 -14.37
CA ILE A 225 6.08 10.78 -13.22
C ILE A 225 4.61 10.43 -13.00
#